data_AF-A0A2W6CRP7-F1
#
_entry.id   AF-A0A2W6CRP7-F1
#
_cell.length_a   1.000
_cell.length_b   1.000
_cell.length_c   1.000
_cell.angle_alpha   90.00
_cell.angle_beta   90.00
_cell.angle_gamma   90.00
#
_symmetry.space_group_name_H-M   'P 1'
#
loop_
_entity.id
_entity.type
_entity.pdbx_description
1 polymer ?
#
loop_
_entity_poly.entity_id
_entity_poly.type
_entity_poly.pdbx_seq_one_letter_code
_entity_poly.pdbx_strand_id
1 'polypeptide(L)'
;METLLDPRQAMVACLDQWRETIVGCDDAGLPDQVQAIESASRMLHSVMLDAVAELESRNIATTAGFRNTKQLLAGMLNLSPTEAGTRVTHAGQLASRRALGGEQLAPLLPETAAALAAGEIGPGQVKVITETINAIPSGSSPTSTPTVPHPATNRNLDGARRPLVHVAGISNDERMHGFNDRALADLAGQQCAPPRPDRGNETSSR
;
A
#
# COMPACT_ATOMS: atom_id res chain seq x y z
N MET A 1 -34.49 1.53 6.49
CA MET A 1 -33.57 0.38 6.56
C MET A 1 -32.56 0.60 5.45
N GLU A 2 -31.53 1.41 5.72
CA GLU A 2 -30.46 1.67 4.74
C GLU A 2 -29.73 0.35 4.52
N THR A 3 -29.79 -0.18 3.30
CA THR A 3 -28.97 -1.31 2.90
C THR A 3 -27.53 -0.80 2.88
N LEU A 4 -26.72 -1.15 3.89
CA LEU A 4 -25.30 -0.85 3.89
C LEU A 4 -24.70 -1.56 2.66
N LEU A 5 -24.41 -0.78 1.62
CA LEU A 5 -23.90 -1.31 0.36
C LEU A 5 -22.53 -1.96 0.63
N ASP A 6 -22.30 -3.14 0.06
CA ASP A 6 -20.99 -3.79 0.11
C ASP A 6 -19.91 -2.82 -0.41
N PRO A 7 -18.76 -2.63 0.27
CA PRO A 7 -17.77 -1.61 -0.11
C PRO A 7 -17.31 -1.71 -1.56
N ARG A 8 -17.23 -2.93 -2.12
CA ARG A 8 -16.89 -3.14 -3.52
C ARG A 8 -18.01 -2.62 -4.44
N GLN A 9 -19.28 -2.88 -4.12
CA GLN A 9 -20.41 -2.35 -4.89
C GLN A 9 -20.46 -0.81 -4.84
N ALA A 10 -20.19 -0.21 -3.68
CA ALA A 10 -20.09 1.24 -3.54
C ALA A 10 -18.98 1.83 -4.41
N MET A 11 -17.81 1.19 -4.42
CA MET A 11 -16.70 1.59 -5.27
C MET A 11 -17.04 1.47 -6.76
N VAL A 12 -17.70 0.39 -7.20
CA VAL A 12 -18.13 0.24 -8.60
C VAL A 12 -19.06 1.38 -9.01
N ALA A 13 -20.07 1.68 -8.20
CA ALA A 13 -20.98 2.80 -8.48
C ALA A 13 -20.25 4.15 -8.55
N CYS A 14 -19.28 4.37 -7.65
CA CYS A 14 -18.45 5.58 -7.67
C CYS A 14 -17.61 5.68 -8.95
N LEU A 15 -17.03 4.57 -9.42
CA LEU A 15 -16.27 4.54 -10.68
C LEU A 15 -17.17 4.84 -11.89
N ASP A 16 -18.39 4.29 -11.93
CA ASP A 16 -19.34 4.57 -13.01
C ASP A 16 -19.73 6.05 -13.04
N GLN A 17 -20.00 6.64 -11.87
CA GLN A 17 -20.26 8.08 -11.74
C GLN A 17 -19.05 8.92 -12.21
N TRP A 18 -17.83 8.48 -11.93
CA TRP A 18 -16.63 9.19 -12.36
C TRP A 18 -16.49 9.18 -13.88
N ARG A 19 -16.81 8.06 -14.54
CA ARG A 19 -16.79 7.96 -16.02
C ARG A 19 -17.73 8.96 -16.67
N GLU A 20 -18.94 9.10 -16.13
CA GLU A 20 -19.91 10.10 -16.62
C GLU A 20 -19.37 11.53 -16.45
N THR A 21 -18.75 11.80 -15.30
CA THR A 21 -18.17 13.12 -14.99
C THR A 21 -17.03 13.48 -15.93
N ILE A 22 -16.16 12.51 -16.26
CA ILE A 22 -15.05 12.71 -17.22
C ILE A 22 -15.58 13.06 -18.61
N VAL A 23 -16.62 12.36 -19.09
CA VAL A 23 -17.22 12.63 -20.40
C VAL A 23 -17.88 14.02 -20.47
N GLY A 24 -18.45 14.48 -19.36
CA GLY A 24 -19.05 15.82 -19.25
C GLY A 24 -18.06 16.94 -18.90
N CYS A 25 -16.79 16.64 -18.69
CA CYS A 25 -15.78 17.61 -18.27
C CYS A 25 -15.30 18.48 -19.44
N ASP A 26 -15.05 19.75 -19.19
CA ASP A 26 -14.38 20.62 -20.16
C ASP A 26 -12.86 20.41 -20.15
N ASP A 27 -12.16 20.97 -21.14
CA ASP A 27 -10.71 20.83 -21.27
C ASP A 27 -9.95 21.37 -20.05
N ALA A 28 -10.51 22.37 -19.36
CA ALA A 28 -9.89 23.00 -18.20
C ALA A 28 -10.01 22.14 -16.93
N GLY A 29 -11.10 21.39 -16.76
CA GLY A 29 -11.33 20.53 -15.60
C GLY A 29 -10.72 19.13 -15.70
N LEU A 30 -10.37 18.68 -16.90
CA LEU A 30 -9.84 17.32 -17.11
C LEU A 30 -8.54 17.04 -16.31
N PRO A 31 -7.56 17.96 -16.20
CA PRO A 31 -6.37 17.75 -15.37
C PRO A 31 -6.69 17.53 -13.88
N ASP A 32 -7.71 18.19 -13.34
CA ASP A 32 -8.12 18.01 -11.94
C ASP A 32 -8.76 16.64 -11.73
N GLN A 33 -9.52 16.15 -12.72
CA GLN A 33 -10.04 14.79 -12.70
C GLN A 33 -8.90 13.76 -12.67
N VAL A 34 -7.86 13.92 -13.50
CA VAL A 34 -6.70 13.01 -13.50
C VAL A 34 -6.00 12.98 -12.14
N GLN A 35 -5.80 14.15 -11.51
CA GLN A 35 -5.19 14.23 -10.17
C GLN A 35 -6.05 13.55 -9.10
N ALA A 36 -7.36 13.75 -9.14
CA ALA A 36 -8.28 13.11 -8.21
C ALA A 36 -8.29 11.58 -8.38
N ILE A 37 -8.29 11.07 -9.61
CA ILE A 37 -8.22 9.63 -9.92
C ILE A 37 -6.94 9.02 -9.36
N GLU A 38 -5.81 9.68 -9.59
CA GLU A 38 -4.52 9.24 -9.08
C GLU A 38 -4.49 9.25 -7.55
N SER A 39 -5.02 10.29 -6.90
CA SER A 39 -5.14 10.35 -5.44
C SER A 39 -5.98 9.18 -4.89
N ALA A 40 -7.16 8.93 -5.46
CA ALA A 40 -8.02 7.82 -5.07
C ALA A 40 -7.35 6.45 -5.28
N SER A 41 -6.59 6.27 -6.37
CA SER A 41 -5.81 5.07 -6.64
C SER A 41 -4.76 4.82 -5.55
N ARG A 42 -4.08 5.87 -5.07
CA ARG A 42 -3.10 5.80 -3.98
C ARG A 42 -3.73 5.45 -2.64
N MET A 43 -4.89 6.04 -2.34
CA MET A 43 -5.66 5.67 -1.15
C MET A 43 -6.11 4.20 -1.22
N LEU A 44 -6.58 3.73 -2.38
CA LEU A 44 -6.91 2.31 -2.55
C LEU A 44 -5.68 1.41 -2.39
N HIS A 45 -4.51 1.88 -2.82
CA HIS A 45 -3.25 1.18 -2.58
C HIS A 45 -2.91 1.08 -1.10
N SER A 46 -3.16 2.11 -0.28
CA SER A 46 -2.94 2.03 1.18
C SER A 46 -3.80 0.92 1.80
N VAL A 47 -5.07 0.83 1.42
CA VAL A 47 -6.00 -0.24 1.87
C VAL A 47 -5.51 -1.62 1.44
N MET A 48 -4.97 -1.75 0.21
CA MET A 48 -4.34 -3.00 -0.25
C MET A 48 -3.15 -3.40 0.64
N LEU A 49 -2.33 -2.46 1.08
CA LEU A 49 -1.20 -2.74 1.98
C LEU A 49 -1.67 -3.21 3.36
N ASP A 50 -2.74 -2.63 3.90
CA ASP A 50 -3.35 -3.11 5.15
C ASP A 50 -3.87 -4.54 5.03
N ALA A 51 -4.53 -4.88 3.93
CA ALA A 51 -4.97 -6.25 3.66
C ALA A 51 -3.80 -7.24 3.56
N VAL A 52 -2.70 -6.84 2.90
CA VAL A 52 -1.48 -7.65 2.81
C VAL A 52 -0.82 -7.84 4.18
N ALA A 53 -0.78 -6.80 5.01
CA ALA A 53 -0.26 -6.92 6.38
C ALA A 53 -1.12 -7.86 7.23
N GLU A 54 -2.44 -7.84 7.06
CA GLU A 54 -3.31 -8.78 7.78
C GLU A 54 -3.10 -10.23 7.30
N LEU A 55 -2.88 -10.47 6.00
CA LEU A 55 -2.51 -11.79 5.46
C LEU A 55 -1.23 -12.34 6.11
N GLU A 56 -0.19 -11.51 6.23
CA GLU A 56 1.06 -11.84 6.92
C GLU A 56 0.81 -12.13 8.41
N SER A 57 0.07 -11.25 9.10
CA SER A 57 -0.19 -11.39 10.54
C SER A 57 -0.95 -12.67 10.91
N ARG A 58 -1.86 -13.12 10.04
CA ARG A 58 -2.65 -14.34 10.21
C ARG A 58 -1.98 -15.57 9.59
N ASN A 59 -0.81 -15.40 8.98
CA ASN A 59 -0.06 -16.45 8.31
C ASN A 59 -0.87 -17.20 7.22
N ILE A 60 -1.76 -16.48 6.51
CA ILE A 60 -2.73 -17.08 5.58
C ILE A 60 -2.03 -17.84 4.45
N ALA A 61 -0.94 -17.29 3.93
CA ALA A 61 -0.19 -17.90 2.84
C ALA A 61 0.29 -19.32 3.20
N THR A 62 0.89 -19.49 4.37
CA THR A 62 1.39 -20.79 4.83
C THR A 62 0.25 -21.76 5.13
N THR A 63 -0.85 -21.31 5.75
CA THR A 63 -2.03 -22.15 5.98
C THR A 63 -2.66 -22.62 4.68
N ALA A 64 -2.63 -21.79 3.63
CA ALA A 64 -3.07 -22.14 2.29
C ALA A 64 -2.02 -22.90 1.46
N GLY A 65 -0.88 -23.32 2.04
CA GLY A 65 0.13 -24.13 1.37
C GLY A 65 1.08 -23.35 0.44
N PHE A 66 1.07 -22.03 0.48
CA PHE A 66 2.08 -21.19 -0.18
C PHE A 66 3.31 -21.02 0.72
N ARG A 67 4.48 -20.81 0.11
CA ARG A 67 5.74 -20.61 0.85
C ARG A 67 5.74 -19.29 1.64
N ASN A 68 5.13 -18.25 1.11
CA ASN A 68 5.06 -16.91 1.70
C ASN A 68 3.96 -16.08 1.00
N THR A 69 3.61 -14.93 1.59
CA THR A 69 2.54 -14.06 1.05
C THR A 69 2.89 -13.50 -0.32
N LYS A 70 4.18 -13.27 -0.63
CA LYS A 70 4.60 -12.88 -1.98
C LYS A 70 4.16 -13.92 -3.03
N GLN A 71 4.34 -15.21 -2.76
CA GLN A 71 3.91 -16.28 -3.69
C GLN A 71 2.39 -16.34 -3.80
N LEU A 72 1.68 -16.21 -2.66
CA LEU A 72 0.21 -16.14 -2.65
C LEU A 72 -0.29 -14.98 -3.52
N LEU A 73 0.24 -13.76 -3.31
CA LEU A 73 -0.16 -12.57 -4.07
C LEU A 73 0.16 -12.70 -5.56
N ALA A 74 1.34 -13.23 -5.90
CA ALA A 74 1.73 -13.43 -7.29
C ALA A 74 0.73 -14.34 -8.03
N GLY A 75 0.33 -15.45 -7.40
CA GLY A 75 -0.66 -16.37 -7.99
C GLY A 75 -2.09 -15.84 -7.97
N MET A 76 -2.53 -15.27 -6.84
CA MET A 76 -3.91 -14.80 -6.67
C MET A 76 -4.24 -13.56 -7.51
N LEU A 77 -3.26 -12.66 -7.69
CA LEU A 77 -3.46 -11.37 -8.37
C LEU A 77 -2.76 -11.28 -9.73
N ASN A 78 -2.15 -12.37 -10.20
CA ASN A 78 -1.33 -12.40 -11.43
C ASN A 78 -0.25 -11.30 -11.46
N LEU A 79 0.41 -11.08 -10.32
CA LEU A 79 1.47 -10.09 -10.20
C LEU A 79 2.84 -10.70 -10.51
N SER A 80 3.74 -9.90 -11.05
CA SER A 80 5.15 -10.30 -11.10
C SER A 80 5.68 -10.55 -9.67
N PRO A 81 6.69 -11.42 -9.50
CA PRO A 81 7.33 -11.63 -8.20
C PRO A 81 7.90 -10.33 -7.60
N THR A 82 8.31 -9.38 -8.43
CA THR A 82 8.82 -8.08 -8.00
C THR A 82 7.71 -7.20 -7.44
N GLU A 83 6.58 -7.11 -8.11
CA GLU A 83 5.43 -6.32 -7.63
C GLU A 83 4.83 -6.92 -6.35
N ALA A 84 4.64 -8.24 -6.33
CA ALA A 84 4.15 -8.94 -5.13
C ALA A 84 5.11 -8.75 -3.94
N GLY A 85 6.42 -8.86 -4.18
CA GLY A 85 7.43 -8.60 -3.15
C GLY A 85 7.42 -7.16 -2.66
N THR A 86 7.30 -6.19 -3.58
CA THR A 86 7.22 -4.77 -3.23
C THR A 86 6.02 -4.48 -2.33
N ARG A 87 4.84 -5.07 -2.63
CA ARG A 87 3.65 -4.93 -1.79
C ARG A 87 3.86 -5.50 -0.38
N VAL A 88 4.46 -6.69 -0.26
CA VAL A 88 4.76 -7.29 1.05
C VAL A 88 5.73 -6.42 1.84
N THR A 89 6.79 -5.91 1.21
CA THR A 89 7.75 -5.02 1.86
C THR A 89 7.10 -3.72 2.32
N HIS A 90 6.33 -3.06 1.45
CA HIS A 90 5.65 -1.81 1.78
C HIS A 90 4.61 -2.02 2.90
N ALA A 91 3.85 -3.13 2.86
CA ALA A 91 2.90 -3.47 3.91
C ALA A 91 3.58 -3.61 5.27
N GLY A 92 4.73 -4.28 5.34
CA GLY A 92 5.50 -4.41 6.58
C GLY A 92 6.01 -3.08 7.16
N GLN A 93 6.13 -2.03 6.35
CA GLN A 93 6.64 -0.72 6.77
C GLN A 93 5.52 0.30 7.03
N LEU A 94 4.44 0.24 6.26
CA LEU A 94 3.40 1.27 6.21
C LEU A 94 2.06 0.87 6.83
N ALA A 95 1.75 -0.43 6.91
CA ALA A 95 0.51 -0.86 7.53
C ALA A 95 0.61 -0.78 9.06
N SER A 96 -0.55 -0.69 9.71
CA SER A 96 -0.62 -0.85 11.17
C SER A 96 -0.10 -2.24 11.59
N ARG A 97 0.62 -2.30 12.70
CA ARG A 97 1.23 -3.54 13.21
C ARG A 97 0.50 -3.99 14.46
N ARG A 98 0.74 -5.23 14.91
CA ARG A 98 0.15 -5.77 16.13
C ARG A 98 1.25 -6.23 17.10
N ALA A 99 1.18 -5.79 18.34
CA ALA A 99 2.05 -6.29 19.42
C ALA A 99 1.69 -7.74 19.76
N LEU A 100 2.58 -8.45 20.46
CA LEU A 100 2.29 -9.81 20.95
C LEU A 100 1.03 -9.87 21.82
N GLY A 101 0.72 -8.77 22.54
CA GLY A 101 -0.49 -8.63 23.35
C GLY A 101 -1.76 -8.29 22.57
N GLY A 102 -1.70 -8.12 21.26
CA GLY A 102 -2.86 -7.79 20.42
C GLY A 102 -3.07 -6.29 20.17
N GLU A 103 -2.35 -5.42 20.88
CA GLU A 103 -2.44 -3.96 20.71
C GLU A 103 -1.98 -3.54 19.31
N GLN A 104 -2.70 -2.57 18.73
CA GLN A 104 -2.33 -1.98 17.45
C GLN A 104 -1.17 -0.99 17.65
N LEU A 105 -0.09 -1.20 16.90
CA LEU A 105 1.09 -0.37 16.89
C LEU A 105 1.12 0.48 15.62
N ALA A 106 1.68 1.68 15.76
CA ALA A 106 1.90 2.57 14.62
C ALA A 106 2.79 1.89 13.54
N PRO A 107 2.61 2.27 12.26
CA PRO A 107 3.51 1.89 11.18
C PRO A 107 4.97 2.22 11.53
N LEU A 108 5.92 1.54 10.86
CA LEU A 108 7.34 1.87 11.03
C LEU A 108 7.66 3.25 10.48
N LEU A 109 6.95 3.66 9.43
CA LEU A 109 7.07 4.97 8.80
C LEU A 109 5.71 5.70 8.87
N PRO A 110 5.33 6.26 10.03
CA PRO A 110 3.98 6.79 10.25
C PRO A 110 3.63 7.96 9.32
N GLU A 111 4.56 8.87 9.08
CA GLU A 111 4.33 10.02 8.19
C GLU A 111 4.14 9.56 6.73
N THR A 112 4.96 8.60 6.27
CA THR A 112 4.82 8.02 4.93
C THR A 112 3.50 7.27 4.78
N ALA A 113 3.09 6.54 5.82
CA ALA A 113 1.81 5.83 5.83
C ALA A 113 0.63 6.81 5.75
N ALA A 114 0.67 7.90 6.54
CA ALA A 114 -0.35 8.95 6.52
C ALA A 114 -0.46 9.63 5.15
N ALA A 115 0.67 10.02 4.55
CA ALA A 115 0.70 10.63 3.23
C ALA A 115 0.15 9.70 2.14
N LEU A 116 0.44 8.40 2.21
CA LEU A 116 -0.12 7.42 1.27
C LEU A 116 -1.64 7.25 1.48
N ALA A 117 -2.09 7.16 2.73
CA ALA A 117 -3.51 7.04 3.08
C ALA A 117 -4.32 8.29 2.69
N ALA A 118 -3.69 9.46 2.63
CA ALA A 118 -4.27 10.71 2.14
C ALA A 118 -4.21 10.85 0.60
N GLY A 119 -3.55 9.93 -0.12
CA GLY A 119 -3.38 9.98 -1.58
C GLY A 119 -2.31 10.98 -2.07
N GLU A 120 -1.54 11.56 -1.16
CA GLU A 120 -0.52 12.56 -1.47
C GLU A 120 0.70 11.95 -2.16
N ILE A 121 1.07 10.72 -1.77
CA ILE A 121 2.19 9.99 -2.36
C ILE A 121 1.80 8.66 -2.98
N GLY A 122 2.53 8.25 -4.01
CA GLY A 122 2.30 6.98 -4.72
C GLY A 122 3.33 5.88 -4.41
N PRO A 123 3.11 4.65 -4.92
CA PRO A 123 3.99 3.50 -4.66
C PRO A 123 5.45 3.73 -5.03
N GLY A 124 5.72 4.51 -6.09
CA GLY A 124 7.07 4.87 -6.50
C GLY A 124 7.79 5.77 -5.49
N GLN A 125 7.09 6.76 -4.93
CA GLN A 125 7.64 7.64 -3.89
C GLN A 125 7.83 6.87 -2.57
N VAL A 126 6.87 6.02 -2.21
CA VAL A 126 7.00 5.10 -1.07
C VAL A 126 8.27 4.25 -1.21
N LYS A 127 8.51 3.67 -2.38
CA LYS A 127 9.72 2.88 -2.63
C LYS A 127 10.99 3.71 -2.39
N VAL A 128 11.07 4.91 -2.95
CA VAL A 128 12.24 5.79 -2.76
C VAL A 128 12.44 6.14 -1.28
N ILE A 129 11.37 6.49 -0.56
CA ILE A 129 11.43 6.84 0.87
C ILE A 129 11.92 5.64 1.69
N THR A 130 11.36 4.46 1.45
CA THR A 130 11.67 3.25 2.20
C THR A 130 13.09 2.76 1.93
N GLU A 131 13.55 2.80 0.68
CA GLU A 131 14.94 2.52 0.31
C GLU A 131 15.90 3.52 0.98
N THR A 132 15.55 4.81 0.98
CA THR A 132 16.37 5.86 1.59
C THR A 132 16.51 5.65 3.10
N ILE A 133 15.40 5.39 3.80
CA ILE A 133 15.43 5.19 5.26
C ILE A 133 16.19 3.92 5.64
N ASN A 134 16.02 2.84 4.89
CA ASN A 134 16.73 1.58 5.15
C ASN A 134 18.24 1.67 4.85
N ALA A 135 18.68 2.64 4.05
CA ALA A 135 20.10 2.88 3.78
C ALA A 135 20.81 3.64 4.91
N ILE A 136 20.08 4.22 5.88
CA ILE A 136 20.66 4.94 7.01
C ILE A 136 21.25 3.93 8.01
N PRO A 137 22.56 3.99 8.32
CA PRO A 137 23.15 3.10 9.31
C PRO A 137 22.53 3.30 10.70
N SER A 138 22.28 2.19 11.40
CA SER A 138 21.54 2.11 12.67
C SER A 138 22.16 2.86 13.87
N GLY A 139 23.26 3.59 13.66
CA GLY A 139 24.01 4.31 14.68
C GLY A 139 24.08 5.84 14.50
N SER A 140 23.37 6.41 13.52
CA SER A 140 23.25 7.86 13.42
C SER A 140 22.16 8.35 14.37
N SER A 141 22.54 8.80 15.58
CA SER A 141 21.61 9.60 16.37
C SER A 141 21.27 10.86 15.57
N PRO A 142 20.00 11.32 15.53
CA PRO A 142 19.74 12.66 15.04
C PRO A 142 20.45 13.62 16.00
N THR A 143 21.63 14.08 15.61
CA THR A 143 22.35 15.12 16.32
C THR A 143 21.51 16.38 16.22
N SER A 144 20.60 16.59 17.16
CA SER A 144 19.92 17.88 17.31
C SER A 144 20.98 18.89 17.75
N THR A 145 21.43 19.72 16.82
CA THR A 145 22.24 20.90 17.13
C THR A 145 21.68 22.11 16.40
N PRO A 146 21.87 23.30 16.98
CA PRO A 146 20.81 24.27 17.22
C PRO A 146 20.57 25.22 16.05
N THR A 147 19.44 25.94 16.13
CA THR A 147 19.07 27.14 15.36
C THR A 147 20.24 27.84 14.68
N VAL A 148 20.19 27.96 13.36
CA VAL A 148 21.04 28.88 12.58
C VAL A 148 20.12 29.82 11.77
N PRO A 149 20.31 31.15 11.81
CA PRO A 149 19.45 32.11 11.11
C PRO A 149 19.69 32.13 9.59
N HIS A 150 18.63 32.44 8.83
CA HIS A 150 18.62 32.73 7.39
C HIS A 150 19.37 34.04 7.04
N PRO A 151 19.67 34.40 5.76
CA PRO A 151 19.98 33.63 4.54
C PRO A 151 21.38 33.93 3.97
N ALA A 152 21.91 33.03 3.14
CA ALA A 152 22.94 33.37 2.15
C ALA A 152 22.54 32.88 0.75
N THR A 153 22.49 33.83 -0.17
CA THR A 153 22.17 33.73 -1.60
C THR A 153 23.06 32.71 -2.30
N ASN A 154 22.48 31.65 -2.90
CA ASN A 154 23.23 30.81 -3.84
C ASN A 154 22.99 31.27 -5.28
N ARG A 155 24.08 31.77 -5.87
CA ARG A 155 24.23 32.11 -7.27
C ARG A 155 24.79 30.87 -7.98
N ASN A 156 23.93 30.24 -8.79
CA ASN A 156 24.24 29.48 -10.02
C ASN A 156 25.32 28.38 -9.97
N LEU A 157 24.92 27.13 -10.24
CA LEU A 157 25.73 26.20 -11.05
C LEU A 157 24.82 25.42 -12.02
N ASP A 158 24.78 25.95 -13.23
CA ASP A 158 24.53 25.26 -14.48
C ASP A 158 25.46 24.02 -14.63
N GLY A 159 24.96 22.96 -15.28
CA GLY A 159 25.79 21.89 -15.81
C GLY A 159 25.85 20.56 -15.03
N ALA A 160 24.81 19.74 -15.17
CA ALA A 160 24.97 18.28 -15.39
C ALA A 160 23.62 17.66 -15.78
N ARG A 161 23.34 17.64 -17.09
CA ARG A 161 22.39 16.68 -17.69
C ARG A 161 22.82 15.28 -17.29
N ARG A 162 22.05 14.61 -16.43
CA ARG A 162 22.13 13.16 -16.24
C ARG A 162 21.12 12.48 -17.16
N PRO A 163 21.52 11.38 -17.84
CA PRO A 163 20.71 10.79 -18.88
C PRO A 163 19.45 10.13 -18.31
N LEU A 164 18.36 10.18 -19.08
CA LEU A 164 17.19 9.31 -18.92
C LEU A 164 17.68 7.87 -18.78
N VAL A 165 17.45 7.25 -17.62
CA VAL A 165 17.54 5.80 -17.51
C VAL A 165 16.31 5.23 -18.22
N HIS A 166 16.59 4.32 -19.13
CA HIS A 166 15.65 3.54 -19.92
C HIS A 166 14.53 2.99 -19.02
N VAL A 167 13.30 3.46 -19.23
CA VAL A 167 12.11 2.74 -18.77
C VAL A 167 12.07 1.46 -19.61
N ALA A 168 12.68 0.40 -19.08
CA ALA A 168 12.51 -0.93 -19.62
C ALA A 168 11.00 -1.22 -19.61
N GLY A 169 10.47 -1.54 -20.80
CA GLY A 169 9.07 -1.83 -20.99
C GLY A 169 8.58 -2.82 -19.94
N ILE A 170 7.45 -2.48 -19.32
CA ILE A 170 6.69 -3.40 -18.47
C ILE A 170 6.04 -4.40 -19.43
N SER A 171 6.85 -5.32 -19.95
CA SER A 171 6.34 -6.47 -20.69
C SER A 171 5.93 -7.48 -19.63
N ASN A 172 4.62 -7.67 -19.47
CA ASN A 172 4.08 -8.82 -18.75
C ASN A 172 4.51 -10.06 -19.52
N ASP A 173 5.59 -10.72 -19.07
CA ASP A 173 5.98 -12.01 -19.61
C ASP A 173 4.95 -13.05 -19.11
N GLU A 174 4.01 -13.35 -20.00
CA GLU A 174 3.00 -14.38 -19.89
C GLU A 174 3.66 -15.76 -19.83
N ARG A 175 4.04 -16.22 -18.63
CA ARG A 175 4.10 -17.66 -18.30
C ARG A 175 4.41 -17.92 -16.82
N MET A 176 3.36 -17.92 -15.99
CA MET A 176 3.39 -18.61 -14.68
C MET A 176 2.09 -19.41 -14.50
N HIS A 177 1.80 -20.33 -15.42
CA HIS A 177 0.86 -21.41 -15.15
C HIS A 177 1.60 -22.51 -14.39
N GLY A 178 1.14 -22.84 -13.19
CA GLY A 178 1.47 -24.13 -12.57
C GLY A 178 1.86 -24.16 -11.09
N PHE A 179 1.67 -23.09 -10.31
CA PHE A 179 1.90 -23.15 -8.87
C PHE A 179 0.64 -22.83 -8.06
N ASN A 180 -0.06 -23.90 -7.67
CA ASN A 180 -1.06 -23.99 -6.60
C ASN A 180 -2.52 -23.59 -6.93
N ASP A 181 -3.01 -23.89 -8.14
CA ASP A 181 -4.42 -23.65 -8.53
C ASP A 181 -5.45 -24.26 -7.55
N ARG A 182 -5.12 -25.41 -6.94
CA ARG A 182 -5.98 -26.06 -5.94
C ARG A 182 -6.11 -25.21 -4.66
N ALA A 183 -5.01 -24.66 -4.17
CA ALA A 183 -5.01 -23.83 -2.98
C ALA A 183 -5.72 -22.47 -3.18
N LEU A 184 -5.61 -21.89 -4.38
CA LEU A 184 -6.36 -20.69 -4.75
C LEU A 184 -7.87 -20.96 -4.76
N ALA A 185 -8.29 -22.12 -5.29
CA ALA A 185 -9.69 -22.53 -5.28
C ALA A 185 -10.24 -22.74 -3.86
N ASP A 186 -9.45 -23.34 -2.96
CA ASP A 186 -9.86 -23.59 -1.57
C ASP A 186 -9.99 -22.28 -0.75
N LEU A 187 -9.14 -21.28 -1.01
CA LEU A 187 -9.26 -19.93 -0.42
C LEU A 187 -10.48 -19.16 -0.94
N ALA A 188 -10.78 -19.25 -2.24
CA ALA A 188 -11.94 -18.58 -2.83
C ALA A 188 -13.29 -19.07 -2.28
N GLY A 189 -13.34 -20.31 -1.79
CA GLY A 189 -14.53 -20.89 -1.14
C GLY A 189 -14.76 -20.44 0.31
N GLN A 190 -13.77 -19.83 0.97
CA GLN A 190 -13.86 -19.38 2.36
C GLN A 190 -14.22 -17.89 2.40
N GLN A 191 -15.52 -17.59 2.41
CA GLN A 191 -15.97 -16.20 2.60
C GLN A 191 -15.49 -15.64 3.96
N CYS A 192 -15.14 -14.35 3.96
CA CYS A 192 -14.61 -13.63 5.11
C CYS A 192 -15.57 -13.69 6.30
N ALA A 193 -15.22 -14.46 7.33
CA ALA A 193 -15.92 -14.40 8.62
C ALA A 193 -15.65 -13.02 9.25
N PRO A 194 -16.64 -12.39 9.92
CA PRO A 194 -16.44 -11.11 10.58
C PRO A 194 -15.33 -11.20 11.64
N PRO A 195 -14.67 -10.07 11.97
CA PRO A 195 -13.62 -10.05 12.99
C PRO A 195 -14.15 -10.65 14.29
N ARG A 196 -13.35 -11.54 14.90
CA ARG A 196 -13.69 -12.12 16.20
C ARG A 196 -13.77 -10.97 17.22
N PRO A 197 -14.85 -10.86 18.02
CA PRO A 197 -14.93 -9.84 19.04
C PRO A 197 -13.78 -10.02 20.03
N ASP A 198 -13.18 -8.90 20.41
CA ASP A 198 -12.14 -8.84 21.43
C ASP A 198 -12.69 -9.45 22.72
N ARG A 199 -12.07 -10.52 23.23
CA ARG A 199 -12.46 -11.10 24.52
C ARG A 199 -11.92 -10.21 25.63
N GLY A 200 -12.55 -9.04 25.79
CA GLY A 200 -12.40 -8.22 26.97
C GLY A 200 -12.72 -9.05 28.22
N ASN A 201 -11.85 -8.92 29.22
CA ASN A 201 -11.94 -9.60 30.49
C ASN A 201 -13.18 -9.14 31.28
N GLU A 202 -14.26 -9.91 31.24
CA GLU A 202 -15.31 -9.78 32.25
C GLU A 202 -14.78 -10.31 33.59
N THR A 203 -14.04 -9.46 34.31
CA THR A 203 -13.80 -9.66 35.74
C THR A 203 -15.14 -9.52 36.46
N SER A 204 -15.73 -10.67 36.75
CA SER A 204 -16.64 -10.95 37.85
C SER A 204 -16.54 -9.92 38.98
N SER A 205 -17.56 -9.06 39.11
CA SER A 205 -17.83 -8.35 40.36
C SER A 205 -19.04 -9.00 41.03
N ARG A 206 -18.77 -9.49 42.24
CA ARG A 206 -19.75 -9.85 43.27
C ARG A 206 -20.43 -8.62 43.83
#